data_AF-A0A820ML78-F1
#
_entry.id   AF-A0A820ML78-F1
#
_cell.length_a   1.000
_cell.length_b   1.000
_cell.length_c   1.000
_cell.angle_alpha   90.00
_cell.angle_beta   90.00
_cell.angle_gamma   90.00
#
_symmetry.space_group_name_H-M   'P 1'
#
loop_
_entity.id
_entity.type
_entity.pdbx_description
1 polymer ?
#
loop_
_entity_poly.entity_id
_entity_poly.type
_entity_poly.pdbx_seq_one_letter_code
_entity_poly.pdbx_strand_id
1 'polypeptide(L)'
;NVGSVCVQGQVVTQVTKYGTVDTQCIFNNIKVLPGSSFKLAYPDCLECRCTAKSMACCGFGYAAGVAAPPPGCVAHNDACKLIFVKANNATEVCKPNKSPSTIRKKPSKSSQT
;
A
#
# COMPACT_ATOMS: atom_id res chain seq x y z
N ASN A 1 9.08 -6.63 -13.61
CA ASN A 1 8.96 -5.28 -13.01
C ASN A 1 7.49 -4.93 -12.90
N VAL A 2 6.88 -5.14 -11.73
CA VAL A 2 5.50 -4.73 -11.47
C VAL A 2 5.59 -3.36 -10.82
N GLY A 3 5.28 -2.30 -11.59
CA GLY A 3 5.20 -0.96 -11.03
C GLY A 3 3.94 -0.86 -10.18
N SER A 4 4.10 -0.80 -8.86
CA SER A 4 3.02 -0.36 -7.98
C SER A 4 2.56 1.02 -8.46
N VAL A 5 1.28 1.17 -8.77
CA VAL A 5 0.74 2.49 -9.14
C VAL A 5 0.75 3.33 -7.86
N CYS A 6 1.75 4.19 -7.74
CA CYS A 6 1.89 5.14 -6.66
C CYS A 6 1.64 6.54 -7.18
N VAL A 7 0.77 7.28 -6.51
CA VAL A 7 0.56 8.71 -6.75
C VAL A 7 1.28 9.50 -5.66
N GLN A 8 1.92 10.60 -6.05
CA GLN A 8 2.50 11.54 -5.11
C GLN A 8 1.48 12.62 -4.76
N GLY A 9 1.30 12.85 -3.46
CA GLY A 9 0.48 13.93 -2.94
C GLY A 9 1.31 15.19 -2.65
N GLN A 10 0.61 16.28 -2.36
CA GLN A 10 1.24 17.57 -2.08
C GLN A 10 1.63 17.70 -0.61
N VAL A 11 2.75 18.39 -0.37
CA VAL A 11 3.17 18.83 0.97
C VAL A 11 3.10 20.34 1.01
N VAL A 12 2.41 20.87 2.01
CA VAL A 12 2.27 22.30 2.25
C VAL A 12 3.02 22.62 3.53
N THR A 13 3.86 23.64 3.46
CA THR A 13 4.55 24.19 4.64
C THR A 13 4.12 25.62 4.81
N GLN A 14 3.67 25.95 6.02
CA GLN A 14 3.22 27.29 6.38
C GLN A 14 3.87 27.72 7.69
N VAL A 15 4.17 29.02 7.80
CA VAL A 15 4.62 29.61 9.06
C VAL A 15 3.37 30.08 9.80
N THR A 16 3.16 29.55 11.00
CA THR A 16 2.05 29.95 11.86
C THR A 16 2.27 31.37 12.40
N LYS A 17 1.21 31.99 12.92
CA LYS A 17 1.27 33.32 13.58
C LYS A 17 2.28 33.43 14.73
N TYR A 18 2.76 32.31 15.26
CA TYR A 18 3.76 32.26 16.33
C TYR A 18 5.19 31.97 15.83
N GLY A 19 5.41 32.00 14.50
CA GLY A 19 6.71 31.69 13.90
C GLY A 19 7.05 30.19 13.83
N THR A 20 6.14 29.31 14.27
CA THR A 20 6.33 27.86 14.15
C THR A 20 6.07 27.41 12.72
N VAL A 21 6.96 26.57 12.19
CA VAL A 21 6.78 25.91 10.89
C VAL A 21 5.85 24.72 11.05
N ASP A 22 4.74 24.75 10.33
CA ASP A 22 3.74 23.67 10.28
C ASP A 22 3.78 23.04 8.88
N THR A 23 4.29 21.81 8.80
CA THR A 23 4.38 21.04 7.56
C THR A 23 3.32 19.95 7.58
N GLN A 24 2.48 19.90 6.55
CA GLN A 24 1.35 18.98 6.45
C GLN A 24 1.25 18.43 5.03
N CYS A 25 0.89 17.16 4.89
CA CYS A 25 0.48 16.63 3.61
C CYS A 25 -1.00 16.89 3.37
N ILE A 26 -1.38 17.16 2.12
CA ILE A 26 -2.79 17.31 1.72
C ILE A 26 -3.20 16.13 0.86
N PHE A 27 -4.27 15.47 1.26
CA PHE A 27 -4.87 14.37 0.52
C PHE A 27 -6.38 14.45 0.59
N ASN A 28 -7.04 14.55 -0.57
CA ASN A 28 -8.49 14.71 -0.67
C ASN A 28 -9.03 15.81 0.28
N ASN A 29 -8.34 16.96 0.33
CA ASN A 29 -8.63 18.10 1.23
C ASN A 29 -8.49 17.82 2.74
N ILE A 30 -7.94 16.67 3.12
CA ILE A 30 -7.62 16.32 4.51
C ILE A 30 -6.14 16.64 4.76
N LYS A 31 -5.89 17.25 5.92
CA LYS A 31 -4.55 17.52 6.44
C LYS A 31 -4.04 16.30 7.17
N VAL A 32 -2.88 15.81 6.74
CA VAL A 32 -2.22 14.64 7.32
C VAL A 32 -0.87 15.07 7.90
N LEU A 33 -0.64 14.73 9.17
CA LEU A 33 0.61 15.07 9.84
C LEU A 33 1.77 14.20 9.32
N PRO A 34 2.97 14.76 9.15
CA PRO A 34 4.18 14.00 8.83
C PRO A 34 4.40 12.85 9.81
N GLY A 35 4.81 11.69 9.29
CA GLY A 35 4.98 10.46 10.06
C GLY A 35 3.73 9.58 10.09
N SER A 36 2.57 10.11 9.69
CA SER A 36 1.34 9.33 9.59
C SER A 36 1.38 8.36 8.40
N SER A 37 0.80 7.18 8.61
CA SER A 37 0.49 6.21 7.56
C SER A 37 -0.93 5.69 7.74
N PHE A 38 -1.70 5.62 6.66
CA PHE A 38 -3.09 5.15 6.70
C PHE A 38 -3.44 4.37 5.44
N LYS A 39 -4.52 3.58 5.54
CA LYS A 39 -5.04 2.77 4.44
C LYS A 39 -6.45 3.21 4.09
N LEU A 40 -6.69 3.38 2.80
CA LEU A 40 -8.02 3.52 2.24
C LEU A 40 -8.49 2.13 1.85
N ALA A 41 -9.65 1.75 2.37
CA ALA A 41 -10.30 0.50 2.02
C ALA A 41 -10.91 0.57 0.62
N TYR A 42 -11.69 -0.44 0.25
CA TYR A 42 -12.45 -0.45 -0.99
C TYR A 42 -13.31 0.83 -1.08
N PRO A 43 -13.35 1.53 -2.23
CA PRO A 43 -12.87 1.12 -3.56
C PRO A 43 -11.46 1.60 -3.95
N ASP A 44 -10.73 2.28 -3.07
CA ASP A 44 -9.45 2.92 -3.44
C ASP A 44 -8.27 1.97 -3.26
N CYS A 45 -8.27 1.19 -2.17
CA CYS A 45 -7.21 0.22 -1.86
C CYS A 45 -5.80 0.82 -1.97
N LEU A 46 -5.65 2.00 -1.39
CA LEU A 46 -4.40 2.76 -1.32
C LEU A 46 -3.82 2.71 0.10
N GLU A 47 -2.51 2.55 0.18
CA GLU A 47 -1.73 2.78 1.39
C GLU A 47 -0.97 4.09 1.23
N CYS A 48 -1.33 5.07 2.06
CA CYS A 48 -0.78 6.41 2.03
C CYS A 48 0.20 6.63 3.17
N ARG A 49 1.32 7.28 2.87
CA ARG A 49 2.34 7.68 3.83
C ARG A 49 2.69 9.14 3.63
N CYS A 50 2.56 9.92 4.71
CA CYS A 50 2.98 11.31 4.75
C CYS A 50 4.36 11.42 5.41
N THR A 51 5.29 12.08 4.75
CA THR A 51 6.59 12.45 5.30
C THR A 51 6.72 13.96 5.30
N ALA A 52 7.75 14.49 5.97
CA ALA A 52 8.03 15.93 5.93
C ALA A 52 8.38 16.46 4.53
N LYS A 53 8.68 15.57 3.56
CA LYS A 53 9.13 15.93 2.22
C LYS A 53 8.10 15.66 1.13
N SER A 54 7.34 14.58 1.29
CA SER A 54 6.36 14.14 0.29
C SER A 54 5.26 13.31 0.92
N MET A 55 4.14 13.24 0.22
CA MET A 55 3.13 12.22 0.42
C MET A 55 3.16 11.22 -0.72
N ALA A 56 3.05 9.94 -0.40
CA ALA A 56 2.92 8.88 -1.40
C ALA A 56 1.75 7.98 -1.03
N CYS A 57 0.86 7.72 -2.00
CA CYS A 57 -0.23 6.76 -1.88
C CYS A 57 -0.04 5.67 -2.93
N CYS A 58 0.21 4.46 -2.49
CA CYS A 58 0.47 3.31 -3.37
C CYS A 58 -0.68 2.33 -3.29
N GLY A 59 -1.13 1.83 -4.44
CA GLY A 59 -2.11 0.75 -4.48
C GLY A 59 -1.58 -0.53 -3.83
N PHE A 60 -2.46 -1.24 -3.13
CA PHE A 60 -2.19 -2.56 -2.58
C PHE A 60 -3.23 -3.58 -3.03
N GLY A 61 -2.87 -4.87 -2.96
CA GLY A 61 -3.70 -5.97 -3.43
C GLY A 61 -4.08 -5.84 -4.90
N TYR A 62 -5.37 -5.71 -5.25
CA TYR A 62 -5.75 -5.56 -6.67
C TYR A 62 -5.29 -4.22 -7.26
N ALA A 63 -5.18 -3.17 -6.43
CA ALA A 63 -4.68 -1.86 -6.86
C ALA A 63 -3.15 -1.82 -6.93
N ALA A 64 -2.44 -2.87 -6.49
CA ALA A 64 -0.98 -2.95 -6.54
C ALA A 64 -0.41 -3.05 -7.97
N GLY A 65 -1.27 -3.20 -8.98
CA GLY A 65 -0.90 -3.30 -10.39
C GLY A 65 -1.30 -4.64 -11.00
N VAL A 66 -0.78 -4.94 -12.19
CA VAL A 66 -1.12 -6.15 -12.94
C VAL A 66 -0.41 -7.36 -12.34
N ALA A 67 -1.17 -8.31 -11.80
CA ALA A 67 -0.68 -9.64 -11.48
C ALA A 67 -1.27 -10.65 -12.47
N ALA A 68 -0.41 -11.32 -13.23
CA ALA A 68 -0.85 -12.36 -14.16
C ALA A 68 -1.38 -13.57 -13.37
N PRO A 69 -2.61 -14.04 -13.66
CA PRO A 69 -3.12 -15.24 -13.03
C PRO A 69 -2.34 -16.47 -13.51
N PRO A 70 -2.22 -17.53 -12.69
CA PRO A 70 -1.72 -18.82 -13.15
C PRO A 70 -2.55 -19.36 -14.33
N PRO A 71 -1.99 -20.24 -15.19
CA PRO A 71 -2.76 -20.90 -16.25
C PRO A 71 -4.00 -21.61 -15.70
N GLY A 72 -5.14 -21.41 -16.37
CA GLY A 72 -6.43 -21.97 -15.93
C GLY A 72 -7.11 -21.20 -14.79
N CYS A 73 -6.56 -20.07 -14.38
CA CYS A 73 -7.12 -19.20 -13.34
C CYS A 73 -7.51 -17.83 -13.89
N VAL A 74 -8.45 -17.19 -13.21
CA VAL A 74 -8.85 -15.80 -13.45
C VAL A 74 -8.64 -14.99 -12.18
N ALA A 75 -8.28 -13.72 -12.36
CA ALA A 75 -8.18 -12.76 -11.28
C ALA A 75 -9.59 -12.34 -10.83
N HIS A 76 -9.81 -12.33 -9.53
CA HIS A 76 -11.04 -11.85 -8.92
C HIS A 76 -10.69 -10.89 -7.76
N ASN A 77 -11.45 -9.81 -7.64
CA ASN A 77 -11.23 -8.78 -6.63
C ASN A 77 -12.20 -8.99 -5.48
N ASP A 78 -11.68 -9.33 -4.30
CA ASP A 78 -12.44 -9.41 -3.06
C ASP A 78 -12.04 -8.24 -2.16
N ALA A 79 -12.85 -7.18 -2.18
CA ALA A 79 -12.48 -5.87 -1.61
C ALA A 79 -11.09 -5.45 -2.10
N CYS A 80 -10.12 -5.23 -1.21
CA CYS A 80 -8.75 -4.89 -1.59
C CYS A 80 -7.84 -6.10 -1.82
N LYS A 81 -8.34 -7.33 -1.79
CA LYS A 81 -7.53 -8.53 -2.01
C LYS A 81 -7.68 -9.00 -3.45
N LEU A 82 -6.55 -9.31 -4.07
CA LEU A 82 -6.53 -10.03 -5.33
C LEU A 82 -6.48 -11.52 -5.03
N ILE A 83 -7.50 -12.25 -5.48
CA ILE A 83 -7.56 -13.70 -5.40
C ILE A 83 -7.57 -14.28 -6.81
N PHE A 84 -6.94 -15.43 -6.98
CA PHE A 84 -7.01 -16.18 -8.23
C PHE A 84 -7.95 -17.35 -8.01
N VAL A 85 -8.95 -17.49 -8.85
CA VAL A 85 -9.92 -18.60 -8.80
C VAL A 85 -9.88 -19.36 -10.11
N LYS A 86 -10.30 -20.63 -10.12
CA LYS A 86 -10.30 -21.40 -11.36
C LYS A 86 -11.27 -20.80 -12.37
N ALA A 87 -10.87 -20.74 -13.63
CA ALA A 87 -11.71 -20.21 -14.71
C ALA A 87 -13.03 -20.97 -14.86
N ASN A 88 -13.05 -22.25 -14.50
CA ASN A 88 -14.23 -23.12 -14.54
C ASN A 88 -14.96 -23.27 -13.20
N ASN A 89 -14.42 -22.73 -12.10
CA ASN A 89 -15.07 -22.76 -10.78
C ASN A 89 -14.59 -21.58 -9.90
N ALA A 90 -15.43 -20.55 -9.77
CA ALA A 90 -15.13 -19.35 -8.99
C ALA A 90 -15.09 -19.59 -7.46
N THR A 91 -15.57 -20.75 -6.97
CA THR A 91 -15.50 -21.11 -5.55
C THR A 91 -14.16 -21.74 -5.15
N GLU A 92 -13.36 -22.15 -6.14
CA GLU A 92 -12.06 -22.78 -5.91
C GLU A 92 -10.92 -21.80 -6.13
N VAL A 93 -10.22 -21.49 -5.04
CA VAL A 93 -9.01 -20.65 -5.08
C VAL A 93 -7.88 -21.42 -5.76
N CYS A 94 -7.28 -20.80 -6.77
CA CYS A 94 -6.02 -21.26 -7.34
C CYS A 94 -4.94 -21.11 -6.29
N LYS A 95 -4.38 -22.24 -5.84
CA LYS A 95 -3.26 -22.24 -4.89
C LYS A 95 -2.10 -21.49 -5.53
N PRO A 96 -1.57 -20.41 -4.93
CA PRO A 96 -0.31 -19.87 -5.41
C PRO A 96 0.74 -20.97 -5.24
N ASN A 97 1.48 -21.28 -6.32
CA ASN A 97 2.80 -21.88 -6.14
C ASN A 97 3.51 -21.00 -5.12
N LYS A 98 3.99 -21.57 -4.01
CA LYS A 98 4.63 -20.83 -2.92
C LYS A 98 5.69 -19.88 -3.49
N SER A 99 5.35 -18.62 -3.75
CA SER A 99 6.35 -17.58 -3.83
C SER A 99 6.92 -17.45 -2.42
N PRO A 100 8.26 -17.47 -2.28
CA PRO A 100 8.90 -17.66 -1.00
C PRO A 100 8.37 -16.59 -0.05
N SER A 101 7.78 -17.03 1.05
CA SER A 101 7.53 -16.20 2.20
C SER A 101 8.84 -15.47 2.48
N THR A 102 8.87 -14.16 2.27
CA THR A 102 9.97 -13.33 2.71
C THR A 102 10.18 -13.68 4.17
N ILE A 103 11.28 -14.38 4.46
CA ILE A 103 11.71 -14.67 5.81
C ILE A 103 11.82 -13.31 6.45
N ARG A 104 10.83 -12.92 7.27
CA ARG A 104 11.02 -11.89 8.27
C ARG A 104 12.11 -12.43 9.17
N LYS A 105 13.37 -12.08 8.89
CA LYS A 105 14.45 -12.19 9.86
C LYS A 105 13.99 -11.36 11.06
N LYS A 106 13.49 -12.05 12.08
CA LYS A 106 13.34 -11.51 13.43
C LYS A 106 14.72 -10.91 13.77
N PRO A 107 14.85 -9.63 14.14
CA PRO A 107 16.13 -9.12 14.60
C PRO A 107 16.51 -9.92 15.85
N SER A 108 17.54 -10.74 15.71
CA SER A 108 18.25 -11.34 16.84
C SER A 108 18.79 -10.18 17.66
N LYS A 109 18.30 -10.02 18.89
CA LYS A 109 18.91 -9.14 19.89
C LYS A 109 20.39 -9.53 20.01
N SER A 110 21.27 -8.65 19.56
CA SER A 110 22.64 -8.59 20.05
C SER A 110 22.58 -7.88 21.39
N SER A 111 22.76 -8.62 22.49
CA SER A 111 23.19 -8.04 23.76
C SER A 111 24.60 -8.54 24.00
N GLN A 112 25.55 -7.67 23.63
CA GLN A 112 26.83 -7.54 24.29
C GLN A 112 26.57 -7.14 25.74
N THR A 113 27.09 -7.93 26.68
CA THR A 113 27.94 -7.55 27.82
C THR A 113 28.20 -8.80 28.64
#